data_AF-A0A2M9R2L4-F1
#
_entry.id   AF-A0A2M9R2L4-F1
#
_cell.length_a   1.000
_cell.length_b   1.000
_cell.length_c   1.000
_cell.angle_alpha   90.00
_cell.angle_beta   90.00
_cell.angle_gamma   90.00
#
_symmetry.space_group_name_H-M   'P 1'
#
loop_
_entity.id
_entity.type
_entity.pdbx_description
1 polymer ?
#
loop_
_entity_poly.entity_id
_entity_poly.type
_entity_poly.pdbx_seq_one_letter_code
_entity_poly.pdbx_strand_id
1 'polypeptide(L)'
;MKIFKNKQWQSILQIFVAVMLLRFLLFRHHAEGLVLTDIYFLGYFLSTVIVAFAGLYLYRIVRQEENPHRVIFKNIDRAYYQYLGLNMVAIAVSFMVSNAIEKTVYFGYTLALAAILYLYITQWRKVLLVDNIVFAFVVTFPIFLEIFTDLPTSQDSEEHFFANEPVLWFSLSLGIFLWILFFIQTILQDLQFMQYDIRRNKKTLATLHGREKGAKRTTFLSLIPLALLVIFIVVNLSEYSYTPYYLLIAATLPMLYFLYILWNAKDAKDFNFSSNILSIIIWLSIFSIVILSLDLNG
;
A
#
# COMPACT_ATOMS: atom_id res chain seq x y z
N MET A 1 -12.93 -3.55 -6.31
CA MET A 1 -12.98 -2.73 -5.07
C MET A 1 -14.25 -2.95 -4.27
N LYS A 2 -14.08 -3.58 -3.11
CA LYS A 2 -15.14 -3.80 -2.14
C LYS A 2 -15.57 -2.46 -1.52
N ILE A 3 -16.82 -2.07 -1.69
CA ILE A 3 -17.33 -0.83 -1.09
C ILE A 3 -17.59 -1.11 0.39
N PHE A 4 -16.55 -1.02 1.22
CA PHE A 4 -16.63 -0.96 2.68
C PHE A 4 -16.09 0.41 3.09
N LYS A 5 -16.99 1.40 3.16
CA LYS A 5 -16.63 2.81 3.36
C LYS A 5 -15.59 2.97 4.48
N ASN A 6 -15.80 2.37 5.65
CA ASN A 6 -14.94 2.65 6.82
C ASN A 6 -13.52 2.06 6.71
N LYS A 7 -13.38 0.77 6.30
CA LYS A 7 -12.05 0.14 6.22
C LYS A 7 -11.17 0.74 5.14
N GLN A 8 -11.77 1.20 4.04
CA GLN A 8 -11.01 1.85 2.96
C GLN A 8 -10.49 3.22 3.39
N TRP A 9 -11.31 4.02 4.09
CA TRP A 9 -10.85 5.31 4.64
C TRP A 9 -9.71 5.12 5.63
N GLN A 10 -9.77 4.10 6.47
CA GLN A 10 -8.68 3.77 7.39
C GLN A 10 -7.39 3.41 6.64
N SER A 11 -7.46 2.56 5.61
CA SER A 11 -6.30 2.23 4.78
C SER A 11 -5.71 3.46 4.08
N ILE A 12 -6.55 4.32 3.50
CA ILE A 12 -6.09 5.56 2.86
C ILE A 12 -5.40 6.47 3.88
N LEU A 13 -5.98 6.60 5.08
CA LEU A 13 -5.39 7.39 6.15
C LEU A 13 -4.04 6.84 6.62
N GLN A 14 -3.91 5.51 6.74
CA GLN A 14 -2.65 4.85 7.06
C GLN A 14 -1.56 5.16 6.04
N ILE A 15 -1.87 5.01 4.74
CA ILE A 15 -0.91 5.32 3.67
C ILE A 15 -0.56 6.81 3.65
N PHE A 16 -1.55 7.69 3.81
CA PHE A 16 -1.32 9.13 3.91
C PHE A 16 -0.36 9.45 5.05
N VAL A 17 -0.62 8.95 6.25
CA VAL A 17 0.26 9.19 7.42
C VAL A 17 1.64 8.59 7.18
N ALA A 18 1.75 7.39 6.60
CA ALA A 18 3.04 6.79 6.28
C ALA A 18 3.87 7.67 5.34
N VAL A 19 3.29 8.14 4.24
CA VAL A 19 3.97 9.04 3.28
C VAL A 19 4.37 10.36 3.95
N MET A 20 3.49 10.96 4.75
CA MET A 20 3.80 12.22 5.44
C MET A 20 4.91 12.05 6.49
N LEU A 21 4.92 10.94 7.24
CA LEU A 21 5.99 10.65 8.20
C LEU A 21 7.31 10.36 7.50
N LEU A 22 7.30 9.60 6.40
CA LEU A 22 8.52 9.39 5.60
C LEU A 22 9.08 10.73 5.11
N ARG A 23 8.27 11.52 4.40
CA ARG A 23 8.69 12.80 3.83
C ARG A 23 9.18 13.79 4.88
N PHE A 24 8.30 14.14 5.83
CA PHE A 24 8.51 15.30 6.68
C PHE A 24 9.24 14.98 7.97
N LEU A 25 9.18 13.74 8.46
CA LEU A 25 9.86 13.37 9.69
C LEU A 25 11.20 12.69 9.39
N LEU A 26 11.20 11.64 8.57
CA LEU A 26 12.41 10.86 8.33
C LEU A 26 13.32 11.53 7.30
N PHE A 27 12.86 11.68 6.05
CA PHE A 27 13.68 12.11 4.92
C PHE A 27 14.17 13.54 5.08
N ARG A 28 13.29 14.47 5.45
CA ARG A 28 13.68 15.88 5.62
C ARG A 28 14.74 16.12 6.71
N HIS A 29 14.79 15.29 7.75
CA HIS A 29 15.69 15.49 8.87
C HIS A 29 16.96 14.64 8.79
N HIS A 30 16.86 13.46 8.16
CA HIS A 30 17.90 12.43 8.21
C HIS A 30 18.44 12.02 6.84
N ALA A 31 17.85 12.50 5.75
CA ALA A 31 18.39 12.26 4.42
C ALA A 31 19.10 13.50 3.86
N GLU A 32 20.21 13.25 3.17
CA GLU A 32 20.98 14.27 2.47
C GLU A 32 20.56 14.39 1.01
N GLY A 33 20.49 15.62 0.51
CA GLY A 33 20.30 15.87 -0.93
C GLY A 33 18.96 15.37 -1.48
N LEU A 34 17.84 15.64 -0.79
CA LEU A 34 16.50 15.30 -1.27
C LEU A 34 16.26 15.82 -2.70
N VAL A 35 15.79 14.92 -3.56
CA VAL A 35 15.58 15.20 -4.99
C VAL A 35 14.37 16.13 -5.20
N LEU A 36 13.28 15.90 -4.45
CA LEU A 36 12.06 16.69 -4.55
C LEU A 36 12.05 17.81 -3.52
N THR A 37 11.77 19.03 -3.97
CA THR A 37 11.35 20.14 -3.09
C THR A 37 9.91 19.93 -2.63
N ASP A 38 9.48 20.66 -1.59
CA ASP A 38 8.13 20.49 -1.02
C ASP A 38 7.01 20.74 -2.05
N ILE A 39 7.21 21.66 -3.01
CA ILE A 39 6.23 21.93 -4.07
C ILE A 39 6.18 20.79 -5.10
N TYR A 40 7.34 20.21 -5.44
CA TYR A 40 7.42 19.10 -6.38
C TYR A 40 6.88 17.80 -5.78
N PHE A 41 7.19 17.53 -4.50
CA PHE A 41 6.56 16.47 -3.72
C PHE A 41 5.03 16.61 -3.73
N LEU A 42 4.49 17.80 -3.42
CA LEU A 42 3.05 18.02 -3.40
C LEU A 42 2.40 17.78 -4.78
N GLY A 43 3.05 18.24 -5.86
CA GLY A 43 2.58 18.01 -7.23
C GLY A 43 2.55 16.51 -7.59
N TYR A 44 3.59 15.78 -7.20
CA TYR A 44 3.73 14.36 -7.48
C TYR A 44 2.76 13.50 -6.65
N PHE A 45 2.59 13.85 -5.37
CA PHE A 45 1.58 13.27 -4.49
C PHE A 45 0.16 13.51 -5.03
N LEU A 46 -0.15 14.74 -5.47
CA LEU A 46 -1.44 15.08 -6.07
C LEU A 46 -1.70 14.29 -7.36
N SER A 47 -0.69 14.17 -8.23
CA SER A 47 -0.78 13.32 -9.43
C SER A 47 -1.16 11.89 -9.06
N THR A 48 -0.50 11.30 -8.07
CA THR A 48 -0.78 9.93 -7.60
C THR A 48 -2.21 9.78 -7.07
N VAL A 49 -2.71 10.77 -6.32
CA VAL A 49 -4.10 10.81 -5.85
C VAL A 49 -5.08 10.89 -7.03
N ILE A 50 -4.79 11.69 -8.06
CA ILE A 50 -5.63 11.80 -9.26
C ILE A 50 -5.65 10.47 -10.02
N VAL A 51 -4.51 9.77 -10.19
CA VAL A 51 -4.46 8.43 -10.81
C VAL A 51 -5.30 7.44 -10.02
N ALA A 52 -5.16 7.40 -8.69
CA ALA A 52 -5.97 6.54 -7.84
C ALA A 52 -7.47 6.84 -7.98
N PHE A 53 -7.85 8.12 -8.02
CA PHE A 53 -9.22 8.56 -8.26
C PHE A 53 -9.74 8.16 -9.65
N ALA A 54 -8.92 8.29 -10.70
CA ALA A 54 -9.25 7.83 -12.03
C ALA A 54 -9.46 6.31 -12.06
N GLY A 55 -8.64 5.54 -11.33
CA GLY A 55 -8.85 4.10 -11.12
C GLY A 55 -10.19 3.78 -10.45
N LEU A 56 -10.58 4.52 -9.41
CA LEU A 56 -11.92 4.39 -8.80
C LEU A 56 -13.03 4.65 -9.82
N TYR A 57 -12.82 5.63 -10.69
CA TYR A 57 -13.76 6.00 -11.74
C TYR A 57 -13.91 4.87 -12.76
N LEU A 58 -12.80 4.36 -13.31
CA LEU A 58 -12.79 3.22 -14.22
C LEU A 58 -13.46 1.99 -13.60
N TYR A 59 -13.18 1.71 -12.32
CA TYR A 59 -13.81 0.60 -11.62
C TYR A 59 -15.36 0.72 -11.60
N ARG A 60 -15.90 1.94 -11.45
CA ARG A 60 -17.36 2.16 -11.49
C ARG A 60 -17.92 1.95 -12.90
N ILE A 61 -17.20 2.41 -13.93
CA ILE A 61 -17.59 2.24 -15.32
C ILE A 61 -17.72 0.75 -15.65
N VAL A 62 -16.64 -0.01 -15.47
CA VAL A 62 -16.61 -1.44 -15.81
C VAL A 62 -17.64 -2.22 -14.97
N ARG A 63 -17.90 -1.80 -13.73
CA ARG A 63 -18.93 -2.43 -12.91
C ARG A 63 -20.35 -2.26 -13.46
N GLN A 64 -20.66 -1.10 -14.03
CA GLN A 64 -21.95 -0.86 -14.67
C GLN A 64 -22.09 -1.71 -15.93
N GLU A 65 -21.02 -1.85 -16.73
CA GLU A 65 -21.02 -2.73 -17.90
C GLU A 65 -21.28 -4.19 -17.51
N GLU A 66 -20.67 -4.68 -16.43
CA GLU A 66 -20.93 -6.03 -15.91
C GLU A 66 -22.34 -6.19 -15.33
N ASN A 67 -23.02 -5.10 -14.94
CA ASN A 67 -24.36 -5.14 -14.34
C ASN A 67 -25.23 -3.97 -14.87
N PRO A 68 -25.74 -4.05 -16.11
CA PRO A 68 -26.44 -2.94 -16.77
C PRO A 68 -27.66 -2.42 -16.00
N HIS A 69 -28.29 -3.26 -15.18
CA HIS A 69 -29.44 -2.88 -14.34
C HIS A 69 -29.10 -1.90 -13.21
N ARG A 70 -27.81 -1.70 -12.87
CA ARG A 70 -27.37 -0.68 -11.91
C ARG A 70 -26.76 0.50 -12.64
N VAL A 71 -27.61 1.47 -13.00
CA VAL A 71 -27.16 2.72 -13.64
C VAL A 71 -26.41 3.59 -12.62
N ILE A 72 -25.11 3.78 -12.85
CA ILE A 72 -24.25 4.71 -12.11
C ILE A 72 -24.03 5.97 -12.94
N PHE A 73 -23.76 5.80 -14.23
CA PHE A 73 -23.56 6.84 -15.23
C PHE A 73 -24.66 6.77 -16.28
N LYS A 74 -25.22 7.93 -16.64
CA LYS A 74 -26.23 8.04 -17.71
C LYS A 74 -25.63 7.79 -19.10
N ASN A 75 -24.36 8.16 -19.30
CA ASN A 75 -23.62 7.97 -20.53
C ASN A 75 -22.25 7.38 -20.19
N ILE A 76 -22.01 6.14 -20.63
CA ILE A 76 -20.79 5.39 -20.34
C ILE A 76 -19.59 5.96 -21.11
N ASP A 77 -19.79 6.33 -22.38
CA ASP A 77 -18.72 6.92 -23.22
C ASP A 77 -18.19 8.22 -22.59
N ARG A 78 -19.09 9.08 -22.11
CA ARG A 78 -18.71 10.31 -21.38
C ARG A 78 -17.91 9.99 -20.12
N ALA A 79 -18.23 8.90 -19.43
CA ALA A 79 -17.46 8.47 -18.27
C ALA A 79 -16.05 8.00 -18.68
N TYR A 80 -15.90 7.28 -19.80
CA TYR A 80 -14.57 6.95 -20.32
C TYR A 80 -13.75 8.18 -20.67
N TYR A 81 -14.33 9.20 -21.31
CA TYR A 81 -13.62 10.46 -21.57
C TYR A 81 -13.18 11.17 -20.28
N GLN A 82 -14.00 11.13 -19.22
CA GLN A 82 -13.61 11.69 -17.92
C GLN A 82 -12.49 10.88 -17.26
N TYR A 83 -12.52 9.55 -17.33
CA TYR A 83 -11.43 8.68 -16.89
C TYR A 83 -10.11 9.02 -17.61
N LEU A 84 -10.16 9.14 -18.94
CA LEU A 84 -8.99 9.49 -19.75
C LEU A 84 -8.49 10.90 -19.41
N GLY A 85 -9.40 11.87 -19.27
CA GLY A 85 -9.09 13.23 -18.86
C GLY A 85 -8.36 13.32 -17.51
N LEU A 86 -8.83 12.57 -16.51
CA LEU A 86 -8.18 12.52 -15.20
C LEU A 86 -6.76 11.94 -15.27
N ASN A 87 -6.55 10.86 -16.02
CA ASN A 87 -5.19 10.31 -16.20
C ASN A 87 -4.28 11.26 -16.97
N MET A 88 -4.79 11.92 -18.02
CA MET A 88 -4.01 12.92 -18.76
C MET A 88 -3.54 14.05 -17.86
N VAL A 89 -4.42 14.58 -16.99
CA VAL A 89 -4.04 15.61 -16.01
C VAL A 89 -2.97 15.11 -15.04
N ALA A 90 -3.15 13.90 -14.46
CA ALA A 90 -2.16 13.34 -13.55
C ALA A 90 -0.79 13.16 -14.21
N ILE A 91 -0.78 12.55 -15.40
CA ILE A 91 0.45 12.31 -16.17
C ILE A 91 1.11 13.65 -16.55
N ALA A 92 0.33 14.66 -16.95
CA ALA A 92 0.86 15.99 -17.26
C ALA A 92 1.53 16.64 -16.03
N VAL A 93 0.88 16.60 -14.87
CA VAL A 93 1.45 17.12 -13.61
C VAL A 93 2.74 16.38 -13.25
N SER A 94 2.72 15.04 -13.32
CA SER A 94 3.88 14.19 -13.07
C SER A 94 5.04 14.49 -14.02
N PHE A 95 4.74 14.68 -15.31
CA PHE A 95 5.74 15.05 -16.31
C PHE A 95 6.32 16.44 -16.04
N MET A 96 5.49 17.44 -15.70
CA MET A 96 5.97 18.78 -15.34
C MET A 96 6.92 18.74 -14.14
N VAL A 97 6.59 17.98 -13.10
CA VAL A 97 7.46 17.78 -11.94
C VAL A 97 8.77 17.10 -12.37
N SER A 98 8.67 15.96 -13.05
CA SER A 98 9.82 15.15 -13.48
C SER A 98 10.78 15.92 -14.38
N ASN A 99 10.25 16.76 -15.27
CA ASN A 99 11.03 17.62 -16.15
C ASN A 99 11.70 18.75 -15.37
N ALA A 100 11.01 19.34 -14.38
CA ALA A 100 11.56 20.42 -13.57
C ALA A 100 12.72 19.98 -12.67
N ILE A 101 12.76 18.71 -12.28
CA ILE A 101 13.89 18.11 -11.53
C ILE A 101 14.89 17.36 -12.42
N GLU A 102 14.74 17.43 -13.75
CA GLU A 102 15.58 16.75 -14.73
C GLU A 102 15.67 15.21 -14.56
N LYS A 103 14.63 14.60 -13.97
CA LYS A 103 14.48 13.14 -13.79
C LYS A 103 13.32 12.61 -14.60
N THR A 104 13.48 12.53 -15.91
CA THR A 104 12.42 12.06 -16.83
C THR A 104 11.95 10.63 -16.51
N VAL A 105 12.77 9.77 -15.89
CA VAL A 105 12.35 8.43 -15.48
C VAL A 105 11.14 8.47 -14.51
N TYR A 106 11.01 9.53 -13.71
CA TYR A 106 10.00 9.58 -12.65
C TYR A 106 8.58 9.65 -13.22
N PHE A 107 8.34 10.32 -14.36
CA PHE A 107 7.01 10.32 -14.97
C PHE A 107 6.56 8.90 -15.33
N GLY A 108 7.52 8.01 -15.63
CA GLY A 108 7.29 6.60 -15.92
C GLY A 108 6.62 5.84 -14.78
N TYR A 109 6.88 6.19 -13.51
CA TYR A 109 6.21 5.56 -12.37
C TYR A 109 4.72 5.89 -12.32
N THR A 110 4.35 7.14 -12.62
CA THR A 110 2.93 7.54 -12.70
C THR A 110 2.22 6.84 -13.84
N LEU A 111 2.88 6.72 -15.00
CA LEU A 111 2.35 5.99 -16.15
C LEU A 111 2.17 4.50 -15.84
N ALA A 112 3.16 3.89 -15.18
CA ALA A 112 3.10 2.49 -14.76
C ALA A 112 1.93 2.25 -13.78
N LEU A 113 1.71 3.15 -12.82
CA LEU A 113 0.57 3.06 -11.90
C LEU A 113 -0.77 3.10 -12.64
N ALA A 114 -0.93 4.04 -13.59
CA ALA A 114 -2.14 4.13 -14.41
C ALA A 114 -2.39 2.85 -15.23
N ALA A 115 -1.33 2.29 -15.82
CA ALA A 115 -1.39 1.03 -16.56
C ALA A 115 -1.74 -0.17 -15.67
N ILE A 116 -1.09 -0.32 -14.51
CA ILE A 116 -1.36 -1.38 -13.54
C ILE A 116 -2.83 -1.31 -13.06
N LEU A 117 -3.33 -0.10 -12.76
CA LEU A 117 -4.72 0.10 -12.38
C LEU A 117 -5.69 -0.31 -13.48
N TYR A 118 -5.40 0.07 -14.73
CA TYR A 118 -6.21 -0.33 -15.88
C TYR A 118 -6.26 -1.86 -16.03
N LEU A 119 -5.11 -2.54 -16.03
CA LEU A 119 -5.00 -3.99 -16.14
C LEU A 119 -5.67 -4.71 -14.97
N TYR A 120 -5.47 -4.21 -13.75
CA TYR A 120 -6.12 -4.72 -12.55
C TYR A 120 -7.65 -4.70 -12.68
N ILE A 121 -8.19 -3.54 -13.06
CA ILE A 121 -9.64 -3.34 -13.11
C ILE A 121 -10.28 -4.15 -14.23
N THR A 122 -9.65 -4.23 -15.40
CA THR A 122 -10.23 -4.87 -16.58
C THR A 122 -10.02 -6.39 -16.61
N GLN A 123 -8.86 -6.88 -16.15
CA GLN A 123 -8.46 -8.27 -16.33
C GLN A 123 -8.21 -9.00 -15.00
N TRP A 124 -7.31 -8.47 -14.15
CA TRP A 124 -6.74 -9.28 -13.06
C TRP A 124 -7.64 -9.43 -11.83
N ARG A 125 -8.69 -8.61 -11.68
CA ARG A 125 -9.64 -8.70 -10.55
C ARG A 125 -10.38 -10.04 -10.40
N LYS A 126 -10.33 -10.92 -11.41
CA LYS A 126 -11.00 -12.22 -11.44
C LYS A 126 -10.06 -13.39 -11.11
N VAL A 127 -8.75 -13.14 -11.02
CA VAL A 127 -7.73 -14.17 -10.80
C VAL A 127 -7.47 -14.31 -9.29
N LEU A 128 -7.50 -15.55 -8.79
CA LEU A 128 -7.31 -15.88 -7.38
C LEU A 128 -5.94 -15.36 -6.89
N LEU A 129 -5.94 -14.65 -5.75
CA LEU A 129 -4.78 -14.04 -5.10
C LEU A 129 -4.07 -12.93 -5.89
N VAL A 130 -4.02 -12.99 -7.22
CA VAL A 130 -3.45 -11.90 -8.05
C VAL A 130 -4.22 -10.61 -7.82
N ASP A 131 -5.54 -10.69 -7.66
CA ASP A 131 -6.35 -9.52 -7.34
C ASP A 131 -5.96 -8.87 -6.00
N ASN A 132 -5.69 -9.69 -4.98
CA ASN A 132 -5.27 -9.27 -3.64
C ASN A 132 -3.87 -8.65 -3.67
N ILE A 133 -2.92 -9.31 -4.33
CA ILE A 133 -1.52 -8.88 -4.45
C ILE A 133 -1.45 -7.53 -5.17
N VAL A 134 -2.07 -7.44 -6.36
CA VAL A 134 -2.02 -6.21 -7.16
C VAL A 134 -2.77 -5.07 -6.47
N PHE A 135 -3.92 -5.35 -5.85
CA PHE A 135 -4.65 -4.32 -5.12
C PHE A 135 -3.85 -3.80 -3.92
N ALA A 136 -3.20 -4.67 -3.16
CA ALA A 136 -2.33 -4.26 -2.06
C ALA A 136 -1.13 -3.44 -2.55
N PHE A 137 -0.54 -3.83 -3.69
CA PHE A 137 0.52 -3.05 -4.31
C PHE A 137 0.06 -1.66 -4.71
N VAL A 138 -1.08 -1.53 -5.40
CA VAL A 138 -1.68 -0.24 -5.76
C VAL A 138 -1.95 0.63 -4.52
N VAL A 139 -2.46 0.05 -3.42
CA VAL A 139 -2.74 0.79 -2.18
C VAL A 139 -1.45 1.31 -1.53
N THR A 140 -0.39 0.51 -1.52
CA THR A 140 0.90 0.87 -0.90
C THR A 140 1.86 1.57 -1.85
N PHE A 141 1.52 1.67 -3.14
CA PHE A 141 2.34 2.30 -4.16
C PHE A 141 2.82 3.72 -3.79
N PRO A 142 2.01 4.59 -3.16
CA PRO A 142 2.48 5.90 -2.73
C PRO A 142 3.69 5.86 -1.77
N ILE A 143 3.83 4.82 -0.95
CA ILE A 143 4.99 4.64 -0.07
C ILE A 143 6.25 4.37 -0.89
N PHE A 144 6.17 3.42 -1.83
CA PHE A 144 7.30 3.09 -2.70
C PHE A 144 7.67 4.26 -3.60
N LEU A 145 6.65 4.92 -4.15
CA LEU A 145 6.80 6.11 -4.96
C LEU A 145 7.63 7.16 -4.21
N GLU A 146 7.24 7.45 -2.97
CA GLU A 146 7.97 8.38 -2.11
C GLU A 146 9.44 7.98 -1.94
N ILE A 147 9.70 6.73 -1.53
CA ILE A 147 11.05 6.22 -1.32
C ILE A 147 11.93 6.37 -2.57
N PHE A 148 11.39 6.06 -3.76
CA PHE A 148 12.15 6.08 -5.00
C PHE A 148 12.30 7.47 -5.63
N THR A 149 11.45 8.43 -5.28
CA THR A 149 11.53 9.77 -5.87
C THR A 149 12.17 10.82 -4.96
N ASP A 150 12.13 10.63 -3.64
CA ASP A 150 12.72 11.58 -2.70
C ASP A 150 14.20 11.37 -2.45
N LEU A 151 14.60 10.11 -2.27
CA LEU A 151 15.98 9.76 -1.94
C LEU A 151 16.83 9.76 -3.22
N PRO A 152 18.03 10.37 -3.20
CA PRO A 152 18.91 10.39 -4.35
C PRO A 152 19.40 8.98 -4.69
N THR A 153 19.53 8.72 -5.99
CA THR A 153 20.11 7.48 -6.50
C THR A 153 21.62 7.60 -6.62
N SER A 154 22.33 6.47 -6.74
CA SER A 154 23.78 6.48 -6.99
C SER A 154 24.19 7.18 -8.28
N GLN A 155 23.26 7.38 -9.23
CA GLN A 155 23.48 8.15 -10.44
C GLN A 155 23.39 9.67 -10.20
N ASP A 156 22.72 10.09 -9.12
CA ASP A 156 22.51 11.49 -8.79
C ASP A 156 23.70 12.04 -7.99
N SER A 157 24.09 11.29 -6.96
CA SER A 157 25.28 11.54 -6.14
C SER A 157 25.63 10.25 -5.41
N GLU A 158 26.82 9.71 -5.68
CA GLU A 158 27.33 8.52 -4.99
C GLU A 158 27.47 8.77 -3.49
N GLU A 159 27.97 9.95 -3.11
CA GLU A 159 28.12 10.37 -1.71
C GLU A 159 26.77 10.40 -0.98
N HIS A 160 25.76 11.08 -1.53
CA HIS A 160 24.44 11.15 -0.89
C HIS A 160 23.73 9.79 -0.92
N PHE A 161 23.95 8.96 -1.94
CA PHE A 161 23.38 7.62 -1.97
C PHE A 161 23.87 6.76 -0.80
N PHE A 162 25.18 6.77 -0.53
CA PHE A 162 25.75 6.04 0.60
C PHE A 162 25.36 6.66 1.95
N ALA A 163 25.30 7.99 2.06
CA ALA A 163 24.84 8.67 3.27
C ALA A 163 23.39 8.30 3.64
N ASN A 164 22.54 8.06 2.63
CA ASN A 164 21.13 7.74 2.81
C ASN A 164 20.83 6.24 2.94
N GLU A 165 21.84 5.37 2.89
CA GLU A 165 21.68 3.91 2.84
C GLU A 165 20.86 3.35 4.03
N PRO A 166 21.08 3.77 5.30
CA PRO A 166 20.29 3.29 6.43
C PRO A 166 18.81 3.70 6.34
N VAL A 167 18.56 4.96 5.95
CA VAL A 167 17.20 5.51 5.78
C VAL A 167 16.48 4.80 4.63
N LEU A 168 17.18 4.52 3.53
CA LEU A 168 16.67 3.80 2.38
C LEU A 168 16.28 2.36 2.76
N TRP A 169 17.18 1.60 3.38
CA TRP A 169 16.92 0.22 3.78
C TRP A 169 15.79 0.09 4.79
N PHE A 170 15.76 0.99 5.77
CA PHE A 170 14.64 1.04 6.70
C PHE A 170 13.31 1.26 5.97
N SER A 171 13.26 2.27 5.10
CA SER A 171 12.02 2.66 4.42
C SER A 171 11.55 1.58 3.45
N LEU A 172 12.47 0.95 2.71
CA LEU A 172 12.16 -0.17 1.82
C LEU A 172 11.65 -1.39 2.61
N SER A 173 12.32 -1.75 3.71
CA SER A 173 11.91 -2.87 4.56
C SER A 173 10.53 -2.65 5.17
N LEU A 174 10.28 -1.44 5.67
CA LEU A 174 8.97 -1.03 6.17
C LEU A 174 7.91 -1.04 5.05
N GLY A 175 8.24 -0.51 3.87
CA GLY A 175 7.33 -0.50 2.71
C GLY A 175 6.93 -1.90 2.26
N ILE A 176 7.88 -2.83 2.16
CA ILE A 176 7.63 -4.24 1.84
C ILE A 176 6.79 -4.90 2.93
N PHE A 177 7.13 -4.67 4.21
CA PHE A 177 6.37 -5.21 5.33
C PHE A 177 4.91 -4.73 5.30
N LEU A 178 4.68 -3.42 5.16
CA LEU A 178 3.35 -2.83 5.03
C LEU A 178 2.60 -3.40 3.82
N TRP A 179 3.24 -3.53 2.65
CA TRP A 179 2.64 -4.14 1.47
C TRP A 179 2.11 -5.55 1.74
N ILE A 180 2.90 -6.40 2.41
CA ILE A 180 2.48 -7.76 2.77
C ILE A 180 1.33 -7.73 3.78
N LEU A 181 1.35 -6.83 4.77
CA LEU A 181 0.23 -6.68 5.71
C LEU A 181 -1.06 -6.22 4.99
N PHE A 182 -0.97 -5.27 4.05
CA PHE A 182 -2.10 -4.86 3.22
C PHE A 182 -2.59 -6.00 2.34
N PHE A 183 -1.69 -6.81 1.79
CA PHE A 183 -2.05 -8.02 1.05
C PHE A 183 -2.87 -8.98 1.92
N ILE A 184 -2.41 -9.30 3.12
CA ILE A 184 -3.15 -10.15 4.08
C ILE A 184 -4.50 -9.49 4.44
N GLN A 185 -4.53 -8.18 4.66
CA GLN A 185 -5.76 -7.44 4.97
C GLN A 185 -6.82 -7.61 3.88
N THR A 186 -6.42 -7.67 2.60
CA THR A 186 -7.34 -7.90 1.49
C THR A 186 -7.92 -9.32 1.48
N ILE A 187 -7.12 -10.32 1.86
CA ILE A 187 -7.57 -11.72 2.01
C ILE A 187 -8.54 -11.84 3.20
N LEU A 188 -8.25 -11.20 4.33
CA LEU A 188 -9.16 -11.16 5.48
C LEU A 188 -10.51 -10.55 5.10
N GLN A 189 -10.51 -9.53 4.26
CA GLN A 189 -11.76 -8.99 3.72
C GLN A 189 -12.48 -10.01 2.82
N ASP A 190 -11.79 -10.89 2.08
CA ASP A 190 -12.45 -11.93 1.26
C ASP A 190 -13.09 -12.98 2.17
N LEU A 191 -12.40 -13.37 3.25
CA LEU A 191 -12.91 -14.29 4.27
C LEU A 191 -14.12 -13.70 5.00
N GLN A 192 -14.06 -12.42 5.38
CA GLN A 192 -15.15 -11.68 6.01
C GLN A 192 -16.38 -11.64 5.09
N PHE A 193 -16.19 -11.27 3.82
CA PHE A 193 -17.28 -10.96 2.89
C PHE A 193 -17.53 -12.00 1.80
N MET A 194 -17.27 -13.28 2.10
CA MET A 194 -17.48 -14.42 1.19
C MET A 194 -18.80 -14.39 0.42
N GLN A 195 -19.93 -14.10 1.07
CA GLN A 195 -21.25 -14.06 0.41
C GLN A 195 -21.35 -12.98 -0.67
N TYR A 196 -20.64 -11.86 -0.50
CA TYR A 196 -20.57 -10.81 -1.52
C TYR A 196 -19.75 -11.25 -2.72
N ASP A 197 -18.66 -11.98 -2.48
CA ASP A 197 -17.77 -12.50 -3.52
C ASP A 197 -18.46 -13.62 -4.32
N ILE A 198 -19.27 -14.47 -3.67
CA ILE A 198 -20.13 -15.48 -4.33
C ILE A 198 -21.10 -14.80 -5.30
N ARG A 199 -21.83 -13.77 -4.86
CA ARG A 199 -22.77 -13.02 -5.73
C ARG A 199 -22.11 -12.36 -6.94
N ARG A 200 -20.78 -12.24 -6.94
CA ARG A 200 -20.00 -11.63 -8.01
C ARG A 200 -19.20 -12.63 -8.83
N ASN A 201 -19.40 -13.93 -8.61
CA ASN A 201 -18.59 -15.00 -9.22
C ASN A 201 -17.08 -14.77 -9.04
N LYS A 202 -16.68 -14.17 -7.91
CA LYS A 202 -15.29 -13.89 -7.60
C LYS A 202 -14.66 -15.14 -6.98
N LYS A 203 -13.53 -15.58 -7.55
CA LYS A 203 -12.73 -16.68 -7.00
C LYS A 203 -11.80 -16.14 -5.92
N THR A 204 -12.02 -16.54 -4.66
CA THR A 204 -11.17 -16.17 -3.51
C THR A 204 -10.87 -17.42 -2.68
N LEU A 205 -9.93 -17.31 -1.73
CA LEU A 205 -9.69 -18.40 -0.77
C LEU A 205 -10.98 -18.79 -0.04
N ALA A 206 -11.79 -17.79 0.31
CA ALA A 206 -13.07 -17.98 0.97
C ALA A 206 -14.08 -18.72 0.07
N THR A 207 -14.25 -18.29 -1.19
CA THR A 207 -15.27 -18.89 -2.08
C THR A 207 -14.89 -20.30 -2.55
N LEU A 208 -13.61 -20.60 -2.72
CA LEU A 208 -13.14 -21.89 -3.22
C LEU A 208 -12.94 -22.94 -2.12
N HIS A 209 -12.48 -22.55 -0.94
CA HIS A 209 -12.06 -23.50 0.10
C HIS A 209 -12.86 -23.37 1.41
N GLY A 210 -13.72 -22.36 1.52
CA GLY A 210 -14.40 -22.01 2.75
C GLY A 210 -13.55 -21.16 3.68
N ARG A 211 -14.21 -20.54 4.66
CA ARG A 211 -13.60 -19.61 5.63
C ARG A 211 -12.51 -20.25 6.47
N GLU A 212 -12.76 -21.42 7.04
CA GLU A 212 -11.83 -22.04 7.99
C GLU A 212 -10.51 -22.47 7.31
N LYS A 213 -10.60 -23.13 6.14
CA LYS A 213 -9.39 -23.49 5.37
C LYS A 213 -8.66 -22.26 4.86
N GLY A 214 -9.41 -21.23 4.44
CA GLY A 214 -8.84 -19.95 4.05
C GLY A 214 -8.12 -19.24 5.20
N ALA A 215 -8.67 -19.29 6.41
CA ALA A 215 -8.06 -18.76 7.63
C ALA A 215 -6.71 -19.42 7.90
N LYS A 216 -6.66 -20.76 7.97
CA LYS A 216 -5.41 -21.52 8.20
C LYS A 216 -4.34 -21.19 7.16
N ARG A 217 -4.69 -21.14 5.87
CA ARG A 217 -3.76 -20.74 4.79
C ARG A 217 -3.26 -19.31 4.96
N THR A 218 -4.13 -18.40 5.38
CA THR A 218 -3.77 -17.01 5.61
C THR A 218 -2.88 -16.87 6.85
N THR A 219 -3.06 -17.70 7.89
CA THR A 219 -2.15 -17.79 9.03
C THR A 219 -0.75 -18.21 8.59
N PHE A 220 -0.62 -19.27 7.78
CA PHE A 220 0.69 -19.69 7.25
C PHE A 220 1.34 -18.59 6.40
N LEU A 221 0.56 -17.92 5.55
CA LEU A 221 1.05 -16.77 4.77
C LEU A 221 1.55 -15.63 5.67
N SER A 222 0.89 -15.42 6.82
CA SER A 222 1.23 -14.37 7.78
C SER A 222 2.50 -14.65 8.59
N LEU A 223 3.08 -15.85 8.48
CA LEU A 223 4.42 -16.15 9.00
C LEU A 223 5.52 -15.43 8.20
N ILE A 224 5.29 -15.16 6.91
CA ILE A 224 6.26 -14.45 6.05
C ILE A 224 6.57 -13.04 6.58
N PRO A 225 5.58 -12.14 6.77
CA PRO A 225 5.88 -10.81 7.32
C PRO A 225 6.43 -10.88 8.74
N LEU A 226 6.02 -11.85 9.57
CA LEU A 226 6.62 -12.05 10.90
C LEU A 226 8.12 -12.38 10.81
N ALA A 227 8.50 -13.32 9.94
CA ALA A 227 9.89 -13.70 9.75
C ALA A 227 10.71 -12.53 9.18
N LEU A 228 10.19 -11.83 8.17
CA LEU A 228 10.84 -10.65 7.59
C LEU A 228 11.05 -9.55 8.63
N LEU A 229 10.05 -9.29 9.48
CA LEU A 229 10.17 -8.31 10.56
C LEU A 229 11.28 -8.68 11.55
N VAL A 230 11.35 -9.95 11.98
CA VAL A 230 12.40 -10.41 12.91
C VAL A 230 13.79 -10.32 12.28
N ILE A 231 13.93 -10.77 11.02
CA ILE A 231 15.19 -10.66 10.27
C ILE A 231 15.60 -9.19 10.15
N PHE A 232 14.66 -8.31 9.80
CA PHE A 232 14.92 -6.89 9.67
C PHE A 232 15.41 -6.28 10.99
N ILE A 233 14.76 -6.58 12.12
CA ILE A 233 15.18 -6.11 13.45
C ILE A 233 16.61 -6.56 13.77
N VAL A 234 16.93 -7.84 13.56
CA VAL A 234 18.24 -8.39 13.94
C VAL A 234 19.36 -7.88 13.03
N VAL A 235 19.12 -7.84 11.72
CA VAL A 235 20.16 -7.54 10.72
C VAL A 235 20.37 -6.03 10.57
N ASN A 236 19.31 -5.23 10.59
CA ASN A 236 19.37 -3.82 10.21
C ASN A 236 19.17 -2.86 11.40
N LEU A 237 18.58 -3.33 12.50
CA LEU A 237 18.20 -2.45 13.62
C LEU A 237 18.94 -2.73 14.94
N SER A 238 19.87 -3.68 14.95
CA SER A 238 20.53 -4.12 16.20
C SER A 238 21.44 -3.05 16.81
N GLU A 239 21.93 -2.10 16.02
CA GLU A 239 22.78 -1.00 16.47
C GLU A 239 21.99 0.21 17.02
N TYR A 240 20.67 0.24 16.81
CA TYR A 240 19.80 1.32 17.26
C TYR A 240 19.30 1.09 18.70
N SER A 241 19.11 2.16 19.48
CA SER A 241 18.84 2.06 20.91
C SER A 241 17.40 1.70 21.23
N TYR A 242 16.42 2.25 20.53
CA TYR A 242 14.99 2.16 20.90
C TYR A 242 14.14 1.46 19.83
N THR A 243 14.45 1.67 18.55
CA THR A 243 13.72 1.15 17.40
C THR A 243 13.55 -0.37 17.38
N PRO A 244 14.59 -1.21 17.62
CA PRO A 244 14.42 -2.66 17.62
C PRO A 244 13.47 -3.14 18.73
N TYR A 245 13.57 -2.57 19.94
CA TYR A 245 12.70 -2.91 21.07
C TYR A 245 11.25 -2.50 20.81
N TYR A 246 11.05 -1.31 20.21
CA TYR A 246 9.74 -0.84 19.82
C TYR A 246 9.08 -1.81 18.83
N LEU A 247 9.77 -2.19 17.75
CA LEU A 247 9.20 -3.11 16.75
C LEU A 247 8.94 -4.51 17.32
N LEU A 248 9.78 -4.98 18.24
CA LEU A 248 9.55 -6.25 18.92
C LEU A 248 8.25 -6.24 19.74
N ILE A 249 8.01 -5.17 20.49
CA ILE A 249 6.81 -5.07 21.33
C ILE A 249 5.57 -4.67 20.52
N ALA A 250 5.69 -3.69 19.64
CA ALA A 250 4.56 -3.04 18.97
C ALA A 250 4.16 -3.71 17.64
N ALA A 251 5.05 -4.48 17.01
CA ALA A 251 4.73 -5.20 15.78
C ALA A 251 4.83 -6.72 15.97
N THR A 252 5.93 -7.25 16.52
CA THR A 252 6.15 -8.70 16.63
C THR A 252 5.19 -9.38 17.60
N LEU A 253 5.02 -8.87 18.83
CA LEU A 253 4.08 -9.46 19.81
C LEU A 253 2.62 -9.43 19.31
N PRO A 254 2.08 -8.30 18.81
CA PRO A 254 0.77 -8.26 18.17
C PRO A 254 0.63 -9.19 16.96
N MET A 255 1.67 -9.38 16.16
CA MET A 255 1.65 -10.35 15.05
C MET A 255 1.47 -11.78 15.56
N LEU A 256 2.17 -12.18 16.63
CA LEU A 256 1.98 -13.51 17.24
C LEU A 256 0.53 -13.70 17.74
N TYR A 257 -0.03 -12.67 18.39
CA TYR A 257 -1.43 -12.69 18.80
C TYR A 257 -2.39 -12.79 17.61
N PHE A 258 -2.13 -12.03 16.54
CA PHE A 258 -2.89 -12.07 15.30
C PHE A 258 -2.91 -13.48 14.68
N LEU A 259 -1.77 -14.19 14.66
CA LEU A 259 -1.69 -15.56 14.15
C LEU A 259 -2.62 -16.50 14.93
N TYR A 260 -2.60 -16.42 16.26
CA TYR A 260 -3.45 -17.22 17.13
C TYR A 260 -4.94 -16.94 16.88
N ILE A 261 -5.32 -15.66 16.81
CA ILE A 261 -6.71 -15.27 16.56
C ILE A 261 -7.17 -15.73 15.18
N LEU A 262 -6.35 -15.53 14.14
CA LEU A 262 -6.69 -15.91 12.78
C LEU A 262 -6.81 -17.43 12.60
N TRP A 263 -5.94 -18.21 13.24
CA TRP A 263 -6.00 -19.68 13.18
C TRP A 263 -7.36 -20.23 13.65
N ASN A 264 -7.95 -19.58 14.65
CA ASN A 264 -9.21 -19.99 15.27
C ASN A 264 -10.45 -19.33 14.65
N ALA A 265 -10.28 -18.43 13.66
CA ALA A 265 -11.36 -17.68 13.05
C ALA A 265 -12.27 -18.56 12.16
N LYS A 266 -13.59 -18.46 12.36
CA LYS A 266 -14.59 -19.26 11.63
C LYS A 266 -15.58 -18.37 10.90
N ASP A 267 -15.98 -17.26 11.50
CA ASP A 267 -17.07 -16.43 11.03
C ASP A 267 -16.67 -15.00 10.63
N ALA A 268 -17.58 -14.29 9.96
CA ALA A 268 -17.34 -12.93 9.50
C ALA A 268 -16.94 -11.96 10.64
N LYS A 269 -17.43 -12.18 11.85
CA LYS A 269 -17.08 -11.39 13.03
C LYS A 269 -15.61 -11.60 13.43
N ASP A 270 -15.14 -12.84 13.41
CA ASP A 270 -13.74 -13.18 13.71
C ASP A 270 -12.80 -12.54 12.68
N PHE A 271 -13.10 -12.64 11.38
CA PHE A 271 -12.30 -11.98 10.35
C PHE A 271 -12.33 -10.46 10.45
N ASN A 272 -13.45 -9.88 10.88
CA ASN A 272 -13.50 -8.45 11.17
C ASN A 272 -12.55 -8.07 12.31
N PHE A 273 -12.55 -8.87 13.38
CA PHE A 273 -11.68 -8.69 14.52
C PHE A 273 -10.19 -8.89 14.17
N SER A 274 -9.83 -9.97 13.46
CA SER A 274 -8.48 -10.18 12.92
C SER A 274 -8.02 -9.02 12.05
N SER A 275 -8.90 -8.51 11.18
CA SER A 275 -8.61 -7.38 10.30
C SER A 275 -8.40 -6.06 11.08
N ASN A 276 -9.05 -5.89 12.23
CA ASN A 276 -8.82 -4.73 13.10
C ASN A 276 -7.48 -4.86 13.83
N ILE A 277 -7.12 -6.05 14.33
CA ILE A 277 -5.79 -6.30 14.92
C ILE A 277 -4.70 -6.01 13.88
N LEU A 278 -4.82 -6.56 12.66
CA LEU A 278 -3.86 -6.30 11.60
C LEU A 278 -3.75 -4.82 11.26
N SER A 279 -4.87 -4.09 11.32
CA SER A 279 -4.86 -2.63 11.14
C SER A 279 -4.14 -1.88 12.26
N ILE A 280 -4.20 -2.37 13.51
CA ILE A 280 -3.42 -1.83 14.63
C ILE A 280 -1.93 -2.08 14.41
N ILE A 281 -1.56 -3.27 13.96
CA ILE A 281 -0.17 -3.62 13.62
C ILE A 281 0.37 -2.68 12.54
N ILE A 282 -0.40 -2.43 11.48
CA ILE A 282 -0.04 -1.46 10.43
C ILE A 282 0.22 -0.07 11.03
N TRP A 283 -0.65 0.42 11.91
CA TRP A 283 -0.46 1.71 12.57
C TRP A 283 0.82 1.77 13.41
N LEU A 284 1.05 0.75 14.24
CA LEU A 284 2.25 0.67 15.07
C LEU A 284 3.52 0.59 14.22
N SER A 285 3.45 -0.11 13.09
CA SER A 285 4.56 -0.20 12.13
C SER A 285 4.83 1.14 11.47
N ILE A 286 3.80 1.91 11.11
CA ILE A 286 3.96 3.27 10.58
C ILE A 286 4.59 4.19 11.63
N PHE A 287 4.17 4.09 12.89
CA PHE A 287 4.76 4.90 13.97
C PHE A 287 6.19 4.52 14.32
N SER A 288 6.71 3.38 13.87
CA SER A 288 8.14 3.07 13.97
C SER A 288 9.03 4.10 13.25
N ILE A 289 8.51 4.81 12.23
CA ILE A 289 9.20 5.92 11.57
C ILE A 289 9.55 7.02 12.59
N VAL A 290 8.61 7.32 13.50
CA VAL A 290 8.81 8.31 14.56
C VAL A 290 9.91 7.85 15.51
N ILE A 291 9.87 6.57 15.90
CA ILE A 291 10.84 6.01 16.84
C ILE A 291 12.24 6.00 16.22
N LEU A 292 12.38 5.59 14.96
CA LEU A 292 13.66 5.65 14.26
C LEU A 292 14.18 7.08 14.18
N SER A 293 13.33 8.04 13.81
CA SER A 293 13.73 9.45 13.76
C SER A 293 14.21 9.99 15.12
N LEU A 294 13.72 9.46 16.23
CA LEU A 294 14.20 9.82 17.57
C LEU A 294 15.53 9.15 17.89
N ASP A 295 15.68 7.88 17.51
CA ASP A 295 16.92 7.10 17.65
C ASP A 295 18.08 7.72 16.89
N LEU A 296 17.83 8.25 15.68
CA LEU A 296 18.84 8.92 14.86
C LEU A 296 19.28 10.28 15.40
N ASN A 297 18.49 10.89 16.30
CA ASN A 297 18.79 12.20 16.89
C ASN A 297 19.57 12.12 18.22
N GLY A 298 19.67 10.94 18.84
CA GLY A 298 20.26 10.72 20.16
C GLY A 298 21.44 9.76 20.12
#